data_AF-A0A523HGL0-F1
#
_entry.id   AF-A0A523HGL0-F1
#
_cell.length_a   1.000
_cell.length_b   1.000
_cell.length_c   1.000
_cell.angle_alpha   90.00
_cell.angle_beta   90.00
_cell.angle_gamma   90.00
#
_symmetry.space_group_name_H-M   'P 1'
#
loop_
_entity.id
_entity.type
_entity.pdbx_description
1 polymer ?
#
loop_
_entity_poly.entity_id
_entity_poly.type
_entity_poly.pdbx_seq_one_letter_code
_entity_poly.pdbx_strand_id
1 'polypeptide(L)'
;MYRSVSSTHSPLARYARIALFVAGVWAATACEGAPVPSPSAPQTPALSPTSSSAGTPSAEPEFDGPPPATLTIDGAQQLSGIGTSCWSTVDLGAICADYFGVPTPVDPLPASSSITATLQLAVQTPPTSLSLAVFAVSPEMDLLPDNPDSASWPFPGEYDLSRELRLESRTQFELALDPGLYVFSIFAAWEHLGDVNYGFLVEVR
;
A
#
# COMPACT_ATOMS: atom_id res chain seq x y z
N MET A 1 -5.53 -51.43 26.76
CA MET A 1 -6.51 -51.27 27.87
C MET A 1 -7.41 -50.07 27.56
N TYR A 2 -8.60 -50.06 28.14
CA TYR A 2 -9.84 -49.44 27.63
C TYR A 2 -9.90 -47.90 27.61
N ARG A 3 -10.70 -47.44 26.63
CA ARG A 3 -11.43 -46.17 26.43
C ARG A 3 -11.66 -45.25 27.65
N SER A 4 -11.71 -43.95 27.39
CA SER A 4 -12.92 -43.16 27.67
C SER A 4 -13.09 -41.99 26.69
N VAL A 5 -14.34 -41.75 26.29
CA VAL A 5 -14.86 -40.72 25.37
C VAL A 5 -15.98 -40.00 26.11
N SER A 6 -15.99 -38.66 26.08
CA SER A 6 -17.16 -37.76 26.22
C SER A 6 -16.64 -36.37 25.79
N SER A 7 -17.10 -35.63 24.76
CA SER A 7 -18.41 -35.37 24.14
C SER A 7 -19.48 -34.91 25.12
N THR A 8 -19.76 -33.58 25.12
CA THR A 8 -21.11 -32.99 25.13
C THR A 8 -21.08 -31.46 24.96
N HIS A 9 -21.67 -30.99 23.85
CA HIS A 9 -22.70 -29.94 23.70
C HIS A 9 -22.51 -28.49 24.24
N SER A 10 -22.46 -27.53 23.29
CA SER A 10 -23.41 -26.40 23.00
C SER A 10 -24.13 -25.67 24.16
N PRO A 11 -24.43 -24.33 24.09
CA PRO A 11 -25.14 -23.74 22.94
C PRO A 11 -24.89 -22.25 22.58
N LEU A 12 -25.39 -21.95 21.38
CA LEU A 12 -25.76 -20.66 20.79
C LEU A 12 -26.46 -19.66 21.75
N ALA A 13 -26.04 -18.39 21.70
CA ALA A 13 -26.85 -17.21 22.01
C ALA A 13 -26.74 -16.29 20.78
N ARG A 14 -27.75 -16.10 19.92
CA ARG A 14 -29.08 -15.45 20.05
C ARG A 14 -29.02 -13.97 20.49
N TYR A 15 -29.65 -13.14 19.65
CA TYR A 15 -30.05 -11.73 19.80
C TYR A 15 -28.92 -10.69 19.56
N ALA A 16 -29.12 -9.57 18.88
CA ALA A 16 -30.35 -8.87 18.51
C ALA A 16 -30.21 -8.11 17.18
N ARG A 17 -31.30 -8.07 16.42
CA ARG A 17 -31.53 -7.09 15.36
C ARG A 17 -31.81 -5.74 16.01
N ILE A 18 -31.16 -4.68 15.55
CA ILE A 18 -31.67 -3.31 15.67
C ILE A 18 -31.61 -2.67 14.28
N ALA A 19 -32.79 -2.38 13.76
CA ALA A 19 -33.00 -1.44 12.68
C ALA A 19 -33.18 -0.05 13.30
N LEU A 20 -32.69 1.01 12.66
CA LEU A 20 -33.54 2.14 12.29
C LEU A 20 -32.84 3.14 11.36
N PHE A 21 -33.64 3.54 10.37
CA PHE A 21 -33.57 4.64 9.44
C PHE A 21 -32.98 5.96 9.98
N VAL A 22 -32.17 6.63 9.16
CA VAL A 22 -32.34 8.07 8.93
C VAL A 22 -32.20 8.34 7.42
N ALA A 23 -33.34 8.63 6.79
CA ALA A 23 -33.39 9.26 5.49
C ALA A 23 -33.06 10.75 5.66
N GLY A 24 -31.97 11.21 5.05
CA GLY A 24 -31.60 12.62 4.97
C GLY A 24 -31.63 13.08 3.51
N VAL A 25 -32.75 13.67 3.10
CA VAL A 25 -32.91 14.39 1.83
C VAL A 25 -32.52 15.84 2.07
N TRP A 26 -31.48 16.35 1.39
CA TRP A 26 -31.29 17.80 1.25
C TRP A 26 -30.78 18.18 -0.14
N ALA A 27 -31.72 18.81 -0.86
CA ALA A 27 -31.63 19.91 -1.81
C ALA A 27 -30.37 20.09 -2.70
N ALA A 28 -30.62 19.95 -4.00
CA ALA A 28 -29.84 20.57 -5.07
C ALA A 28 -29.84 22.11 -4.94
N THR A 29 -28.70 22.74 -5.20
CA THR A 29 -28.64 24.16 -5.59
C THR A 29 -27.79 24.26 -6.85
N ALA A 30 -28.45 24.58 -7.95
CA ALA A 30 -27.84 24.95 -9.22
C ALA A 30 -27.27 26.38 -9.11
N CYS A 31 -26.03 26.58 -9.57
CA CYS A 31 -25.56 27.89 -9.99
C CYS A 31 -25.23 27.83 -11.48
N GLU A 32 -26.16 28.37 -12.24
CA GLU A 32 -26.11 28.72 -13.64
C GLU A 32 -25.16 29.92 -13.83
N GLY A 33 -24.24 29.84 -14.80
CA GLY A 33 -23.28 30.92 -15.05
C GLY A 33 -22.27 30.60 -16.15
N ALA A 34 -22.72 30.64 -17.40
CA ALA A 34 -21.88 30.91 -18.57
C ALA A 34 -22.55 32.06 -19.36
N PRO A 35 -21.93 32.72 -20.36
CA PRO A 35 -20.55 32.68 -20.86
C PRO A 35 -19.93 34.10 -20.98
N VAL A 36 -18.72 34.23 -21.53
CA VAL A 36 -18.39 35.08 -22.73
C VAL A 36 -16.86 35.18 -22.92
N PRO A 37 -16.34 34.87 -24.12
CA PRO A 37 -14.92 35.03 -24.49
C PRO A 37 -14.58 36.48 -24.89
N SER A 38 -13.31 36.88 -24.74
CA SER A 38 -12.80 38.15 -25.25
C SER A 38 -11.45 37.99 -25.98
N PRO A 39 -11.15 38.88 -26.95
CA PRO A 39 -10.52 38.51 -28.23
C PRO A 39 -8.99 38.57 -28.27
N SER A 40 -8.48 37.81 -29.23
CA SER A 40 -7.11 37.64 -29.67
C SER A 40 -6.35 38.95 -29.95
N ALA A 41 -5.12 39.01 -29.46
CA ALA A 41 -4.11 39.95 -29.95
C ALA A 41 -3.43 39.43 -31.24
N PRO A 42 -2.90 40.32 -32.11
CA PRO A 42 -2.22 39.94 -33.34
C PRO A 42 -0.82 39.39 -33.08
N GLN A 43 -0.48 38.26 -33.72
CA GLN A 43 0.85 37.67 -33.70
C GLN A 43 1.75 38.32 -34.76
N THR A 44 2.95 38.74 -34.35
CA THR A 44 4.04 39.13 -35.25
C THR A 44 4.73 37.86 -35.79
N PRO A 45 5.01 37.76 -37.11
CA PRO A 45 5.70 36.62 -37.68
C PRO A 45 7.22 36.78 -37.53
N ALA A 46 7.88 35.79 -36.93
CA ALA A 46 9.33 35.69 -36.98
C ALA A 46 9.81 34.23 -36.97
N LEU A 47 10.32 33.83 -38.14
CA LEU A 47 11.44 32.91 -38.38
C LEU A 47 11.20 31.39 -38.29
N SER A 48 11.87 30.73 -39.23
CA SER A 48 11.63 29.41 -39.80
C SER A 48 12.37 28.25 -39.05
N PRO A 49 12.49 27.06 -39.66
CA PRO A 49 12.05 25.79 -39.09
C PRO A 49 13.12 25.12 -38.22
N THR A 50 12.70 24.44 -37.16
CA THR A 50 13.52 23.40 -36.54
C THR A 50 12.66 22.15 -36.44
N SER A 51 13.03 21.14 -37.24
CA SER A 51 12.64 19.75 -37.03
C SER A 51 12.85 19.40 -35.57
N SER A 52 11.76 19.21 -34.83
CA SER A 52 11.76 18.35 -33.66
C SER A 52 10.85 17.20 -34.01
N SER A 53 11.47 16.02 -34.13
CA SER A 53 10.78 14.74 -34.14
C SER A 53 9.63 14.79 -33.16
N ALA A 54 8.43 14.55 -33.66
CA ALA A 54 7.33 14.10 -32.84
C ALA A 54 7.77 12.77 -32.21
N GLY A 55 8.40 12.86 -31.03
CA GLY A 55 8.47 11.73 -30.12
C GLY A 55 7.03 11.46 -29.73
N THR A 56 6.46 10.40 -30.27
CA THR A 56 5.27 9.78 -29.73
C THR A 56 5.49 9.66 -28.22
N PRO A 57 4.66 10.27 -27.35
CA PRO A 57 4.69 9.92 -25.94
C PRO A 57 4.38 8.42 -25.90
N SER A 58 5.41 7.62 -25.65
CA SER A 58 5.26 6.23 -25.30
C SER A 58 4.46 6.25 -24.01
N ALA A 59 3.15 6.04 -24.11
CA ALA A 59 2.29 5.88 -22.95
C ALA A 59 2.86 4.68 -22.19
N GLU A 60 3.59 4.95 -21.11
CA GLU A 60 3.78 3.94 -20.08
C GLU A 60 2.37 3.46 -19.71
N PRO A 61 2.14 2.14 -19.62
CA PRO A 61 0.87 1.65 -19.14
C PRO A 61 0.64 2.26 -17.75
N GLU A 62 -0.44 3.03 -17.61
CA GLU A 62 -0.87 3.52 -16.31
C GLU A 62 -1.09 2.27 -15.44
N PHE A 63 -0.26 2.12 -14.39
CA PHE A 63 -0.37 1.00 -13.48
C PHE A 63 -1.63 1.19 -12.63
N ASP A 64 -2.65 0.40 -12.94
CA ASP A 64 -3.97 0.38 -12.31
C ASP A 64 -4.00 -0.27 -10.90
N GLY A 65 -2.84 -0.52 -10.29
CA GLY A 65 -2.73 -1.16 -8.98
C GLY A 65 -2.70 -0.17 -7.80
N PRO A 66 -2.56 -0.67 -6.57
CA PRO A 66 -2.42 0.18 -5.40
C PRO A 66 -1.17 1.05 -5.53
N PRO A 67 -1.23 2.33 -5.11
CA PRO A 67 -0.05 3.18 -5.12
C PRO A 67 0.98 2.73 -4.07
N PRO A 68 2.29 2.93 -4.31
CA PRO A 68 3.32 2.59 -3.35
C PRO A 68 3.22 3.45 -2.08
N ALA A 69 3.63 2.89 -0.95
CA ALA A 69 3.81 3.59 0.30
C ALA A 69 5.27 4.05 0.47
N THR A 70 5.49 5.06 1.30
CA THR A 70 6.83 5.55 1.66
C THR A 70 7.14 5.21 3.11
N LEU A 71 8.30 4.63 3.36
CA LEU A 71 8.86 4.46 4.71
C LEU A 71 10.02 5.42 4.89
N THR A 72 10.04 6.15 6.00
CA THR A 72 11.15 7.05 6.39
C THR A 72 11.76 6.58 7.70
N ILE A 73 13.08 6.38 7.73
CA ILE A 73 13.87 6.06 8.92
C ILE A 73 15.09 6.98 8.93
N ASP A 74 15.33 7.68 10.03
CA ASP A 74 16.50 8.57 10.21
C ASP A 74 16.69 9.59 9.06
N GLY A 75 15.59 10.02 8.43
CA GLY A 75 15.57 10.95 7.30
C GLY A 75 15.81 10.32 5.93
N ALA A 76 16.25 9.05 5.87
CA ALA A 76 16.30 8.27 4.64
C ALA A 76 14.90 7.75 4.28
N GLN A 77 14.62 7.60 2.97
CA GLN A 77 13.31 7.18 2.46
C GLN A 77 13.43 6.00 1.51
N GLN A 78 12.42 5.14 1.53
CA GLN A 78 12.28 4.03 0.60
C GLN A 78 10.80 3.93 0.17
N LEU A 79 10.56 3.73 -1.14
CA LEU A 79 9.25 3.36 -1.66
C LEU A 79 9.05 1.85 -1.49
N SER A 80 7.83 1.44 -1.19
CA SER A 80 7.50 0.02 -1.01
C SER A 80 7.58 -0.76 -2.32
N GLY A 81 7.97 -2.03 -2.24
CA GLY A 81 7.49 -3.02 -3.19
C GLY A 81 5.99 -3.29 -2.95
N ILE A 82 5.25 -3.56 -4.03
CA ILE A 82 3.82 -3.86 -3.97
C ILE A 82 3.64 -5.37 -4.09
N GLY A 83 3.22 -6.01 -3.01
CA GLY A 83 2.97 -7.45 -2.94
C GLY A 83 1.52 -7.81 -3.26
N THR A 84 1.07 -8.90 -2.65
CA THR A 84 -0.31 -9.37 -2.79
C THR A 84 -1.29 -8.25 -2.51
N SER A 85 -2.25 -8.06 -3.42
CA SER A 85 -3.26 -7.01 -3.33
C SER A 85 -4.55 -7.42 -4.03
N CYS A 86 -5.65 -6.84 -3.58
CA CYS A 86 -6.92 -6.78 -4.28
C CYS A 86 -7.35 -5.31 -4.31
N TRP A 87 -7.28 -4.68 -5.47
CA TRP A 87 -7.46 -3.23 -5.61
C TRP A 87 -8.61 -2.88 -6.56
N SER A 88 -9.54 -2.05 -6.08
CA SER A 88 -10.67 -1.55 -6.87
C SER A 88 -10.25 -0.37 -7.74
N THR A 89 -10.47 -0.50 -9.04
CA THR A 89 -10.37 0.62 -9.99
C THR A 89 -11.75 1.07 -10.44
N VAL A 90 -11.83 2.31 -10.93
CA VAL A 90 -13.08 2.89 -11.42
C VAL A 90 -13.63 2.16 -12.65
N ASP A 91 -12.75 1.61 -13.48
CA ASP A 91 -13.12 1.07 -14.80
C ASP A 91 -13.27 -0.45 -14.81
N LEU A 92 -12.53 -1.18 -13.97
CA LEU A 92 -12.42 -2.63 -14.03
C LEU A 92 -12.98 -3.35 -12.80
N GLY A 93 -13.36 -2.61 -11.75
CA GLY A 93 -13.71 -3.19 -10.46
C GLY A 93 -12.47 -3.69 -9.71
N ALA A 94 -12.63 -4.67 -8.82
CA ALA A 94 -11.52 -5.20 -8.03
C ALA A 94 -10.62 -6.12 -8.87
N ILE A 95 -9.35 -5.77 -8.99
CA ILE A 95 -8.29 -6.58 -9.61
C ILE A 95 -7.41 -7.12 -8.51
N CYS A 96 -7.22 -8.44 -8.47
CA CYS A 96 -6.34 -9.10 -7.52
C CYS A 96 -5.05 -9.57 -8.19
N ALA A 97 -3.94 -9.34 -7.52
CA ALA A 97 -2.62 -9.84 -7.88
C ALA A 97 -2.02 -10.56 -6.67
N ASP A 98 -1.77 -11.87 -6.82
CA ASP A 98 -1.19 -12.71 -5.79
C ASP A 98 0.31 -12.90 -6.03
N TYR A 99 1.10 -12.70 -4.98
CA TYR A 99 2.55 -12.93 -4.99
C TYR A 99 2.92 -14.05 -4.03
N PHE A 100 3.94 -14.83 -4.42
CA PHE A 100 4.47 -15.94 -3.60
C PHE A 100 5.39 -15.46 -2.45
N GLY A 101 5.61 -14.16 -2.33
CA GLY A 101 6.48 -13.54 -1.34
C GLY A 101 6.18 -12.06 -1.12
N VAL A 102 7.02 -11.41 -0.31
CA VAL A 102 6.98 -9.97 -0.03
C VAL A 102 8.01 -9.28 -0.94
N PRO A 103 7.58 -8.55 -1.98
CA PRO A 103 8.51 -7.79 -2.82
C PRO A 103 9.01 -6.55 -2.09
N THR A 104 10.31 -6.29 -2.19
CA THR A 104 10.97 -5.10 -1.65
C THR A 104 11.86 -4.48 -2.73
N PRO A 105 12.29 -3.21 -2.57
CA PRO A 105 13.45 -2.72 -3.29
C PRO A 105 14.69 -3.57 -3.00
N VAL A 106 15.62 -3.61 -3.95
CA VAL A 106 16.88 -4.36 -3.83
C VAL A 106 17.81 -3.70 -2.80
N ASP A 107 17.87 -2.37 -2.80
CA ASP A 107 18.74 -1.62 -1.89
C ASP A 107 18.05 -1.41 -0.53
N PRO A 108 18.66 -1.86 0.59
CA PRO A 108 18.06 -1.71 1.91
C PRO A 108 18.11 -0.26 2.40
N LEU A 109 17.06 0.13 3.13
CA LEU A 109 17.00 1.37 3.89
C LEU A 109 17.86 1.22 5.16
N PRO A 110 18.92 2.03 5.36
CA PRO A 110 19.74 1.92 6.56
C PRO A 110 18.99 2.41 7.80
N ALA A 111 19.21 1.72 8.93
CA ALA A 111 18.63 2.05 10.21
C ALA A 111 19.60 1.74 11.36
N SER A 112 19.44 2.44 12.48
CA SER A 112 20.05 2.05 13.75
C SER A 112 19.21 1.02 14.50
N SER A 113 19.77 0.34 15.51
CA SER A 113 19.02 -0.63 16.33
C SER A 113 17.80 -0.06 17.06
N SER A 114 17.71 1.25 17.24
CA SER A 114 16.53 1.93 17.80
C SER A 114 15.84 2.74 16.70
N ILE A 115 14.84 2.14 16.08
CA ILE A 115 14.21 2.67 14.88
C ILE A 115 13.04 3.57 15.27
N THR A 116 13.04 4.81 14.79
CA THR A 116 11.84 5.65 14.70
C THR A 116 11.45 5.76 13.22
N ALA A 117 10.41 5.04 12.83
CA ALA A 117 9.96 5.01 11.44
C ALA A 117 8.68 5.83 11.25
N THR A 118 8.57 6.49 10.11
CA THR A 118 7.32 7.10 9.64
C THR A 118 6.87 6.40 8.37
N LEU A 119 5.69 5.79 8.42
CA LEU A 119 4.99 5.27 7.26
C LEU A 119 4.06 6.35 6.71
N GLN A 120 4.10 6.56 5.39
CA GLN A 120 3.19 7.40 4.64
C GLN A 120 2.52 6.58 3.54
N LEU A 121 1.22 6.36 3.67
CA LEU A 121 0.37 5.81 2.63
C LEU A 121 0.02 6.93 1.64
N ALA A 122 -0.03 6.61 0.34
CA ALA A 122 -0.44 7.56 -0.69
C ALA A 122 -1.96 7.86 -0.63
N VAL A 123 -2.76 6.89 -0.18
CA VAL A 123 -4.19 7.07 0.04
C VAL A 123 -4.42 7.86 1.33
N GLN A 124 -5.04 9.03 1.18
CA GLN A 124 -5.25 9.97 2.29
C GLN A 124 -6.42 9.59 3.20
N THR A 125 -7.35 8.79 2.71
CA THR A 125 -8.42 8.22 3.53
C THR A 125 -7.81 7.23 4.54
N PRO A 126 -8.20 7.30 5.83
CA PRO A 126 -7.74 6.33 6.82
C PRO A 126 -8.04 4.87 6.41
N PRO A 127 -7.11 3.94 6.62
CA PRO A 127 -7.36 2.52 6.40
C PRO A 127 -8.30 1.95 7.46
N THR A 128 -9.00 0.87 7.13
CA THR A 128 -9.80 0.08 8.07
C THR A 128 -8.97 -0.97 8.81
N SER A 129 -7.80 -1.33 8.25
CA SER A 129 -6.82 -2.22 8.86
C SER A 129 -5.42 -1.74 8.49
N LEU A 130 -4.49 -1.71 9.45
CA LEU A 130 -3.09 -1.39 9.20
C LEU A 130 -2.21 -2.14 10.19
N SER A 131 -1.41 -3.07 9.71
CA SER A 131 -0.53 -3.88 10.54
C SER A 131 0.88 -3.97 9.97
N LEU A 132 1.85 -4.13 10.87
CA LEU A 132 3.24 -4.34 10.57
C LEU A 132 3.63 -5.74 11.01
N ALA A 133 4.25 -6.48 10.10
CA ALA A 133 4.99 -7.70 10.40
C ALA A 133 6.46 -7.51 9.99
N VAL A 134 7.38 -7.99 10.82
CA VAL A 134 8.83 -7.91 10.58
C VAL A 134 9.40 -9.32 10.65
N PHE A 135 10.30 -9.63 9.74
CA PHE A 135 11.08 -10.86 9.78
C PHE A 135 12.49 -10.64 9.24
N ALA A 136 13.46 -11.32 9.86
CA ALA A 136 14.84 -11.32 9.43
C ALA A 136 15.01 -12.11 8.12
N VAL A 137 15.88 -11.62 7.26
CA VAL A 137 16.28 -12.28 6.02
C VAL A 137 17.80 -12.34 5.91
N SER A 138 18.29 -13.25 5.08
CA SER A 138 19.72 -13.36 4.76
C SER A 138 19.92 -13.09 3.27
N PRO A 139 20.99 -12.39 2.86
CA PRO A 139 21.37 -12.28 1.44
C PRO A 139 21.57 -13.64 0.75
N GLU A 140 21.79 -14.70 1.52
CA GLU A 140 21.96 -16.08 1.02
C GLU A 140 20.63 -16.81 0.81
N MET A 141 19.50 -16.21 1.20
CA MET A 141 18.19 -16.80 1.00
C MET A 141 17.86 -16.85 -0.50
N ASP A 142 17.30 -17.98 -0.95
CA ASP A 142 16.80 -18.12 -2.31
C ASP A 142 15.65 -17.12 -2.54
N LEU A 143 15.95 -16.04 -3.26
CA LEU A 143 14.94 -15.08 -3.70
C LEU A 143 14.00 -15.77 -4.69
N LEU A 144 12.71 -15.45 -4.57
CA LEU A 144 11.75 -15.90 -5.56
C LEU A 144 11.99 -15.16 -6.88
N PRO A 145 11.71 -15.78 -8.03
CA PRO A 145 11.82 -15.11 -9.32
C PRO A 145 11.00 -13.83 -9.31
N ASP A 146 11.65 -12.70 -9.53
CA ASP A 146 11.03 -11.39 -9.63
C ASP A 146 11.68 -10.59 -10.76
N ASN A 147 11.25 -9.35 -10.95
CA ASN A 147 11.89 -8.41 -11.86
C ASN A 147 13.28 -7.97 -11.32
N PRO A 148 14.20 -7.50 -12.18
CA PRO A 148 15.57 -7.16 -11.76
C PRO A 148 15.66 -5.98 -10.79
N ASP A 149 14.59 -5.22 -10.61
CA ASP A 149 14.53 -4.01 -9.77
C ASP A 149 13.86 -4.28 -8.41
N SER A 150 13.41 -5.51 -8.14
CA SER A 150 12.86 -5.93 -6.84
C SER A 150 13.36 -7.30 -6.39
N ALA A 151 13.42 -7.46 -5.07
CA ALA A 151 13.69 -8.74 -4.43
C ALA A 151 12.39 -9.27 -3.84
N SER A 152 12.04 -10.52 -4.13
CA SER A 152 10.86 -11.16 -3.56
C SER A 152 11.26 -12.19 -2.50
N TRP A 153 10.90 -11.90 -1.26
CA TRP A 153 11.26 -12.71 -0.10
C TRP A 153 10.15 -13.69 0.23
N PRO A 154 10.43 -14.99 0.44
CA PRO A 154 9.40 -15.94 0.83
C PRO A 154 8.76 -15.52 2.16
N PHE A 155 7.45 -15.75 2.29
CA PHE A 155 6.77 -15.53 3.56
C PHE A 155 7.40 -16.41 4.64
N PRO A 156 7.71 -15.86 5.83
CA PRO A 156 8.30 -16.65 6.88
C PRO A 156 7.24 -17.57 7.50
N GLY A 157 7.68 -18.70 8.08
CA GLY A 157 6.79 -19.53 8.89
C GLY A 157 6.38 -18.86 10.21
N GLU A 158 7.20 -17.92 10.70
CA GLU A 158 7.00 -17.17 11.93
C GLU A 158 7.58 -15.75 11.76
N TYR A 159 6.88 -14.74 12.27
CA TYR A 159 7.35 -13.36 12.25
C TYR A 159 8.09 -13.03 13.55
N ASP A 160 9.22 -12.35 13.45
CA ASP A 160 9.97 -11.84 14.61
C ASP A 160 9.13 -10.83 15.41
N LEU A 161 8.32 -10.05 14.71
CA LEU A 161 7.39 -9.09 15.30
C LEU A 161 6.13 -8.96 14.43
N SER A 162 4.97 -8.86 15.07
CA SER A 162 3.72 -8.50 14.43
C SER A 162 2.90 -7.60 15.35
N ARG A 163 2.36 -6.50 14.82
CA ARG A 163 1.48 -5.59 15.57
C ARG A 163 0.57 -4.77 14.66
N GLU A 164 -0.55 -4.33 15.24
CA GLU A 164 -1.39 -3.30 14.65
C GLU A 164 -0.73 -1.91 14.77
N LEU A 165 -0.92 -1.08 13.76
CA LEU A 165 -0.52 0.33 13.73
C LEU A 165 -1.74 1.24 13.90
N ARG A 166 -1.50 2.53 14.05
CA ARG A 166 -2.58 3.52 14.05
C ARG A 166 -3.19 3.61 12.65
N LEU A 167 -4.51 3.61 12.58
CA LEU A 167 -5.28 3.68 11.33
C LEU A 167 -5.26 5.10 10.74
N GLU A 168 -4.08 5.58 10.38
CA GLU A 168 -3.82 6.92 9.83
C GLU A 168 -2.98 6.77 8.55
N SER A 169 -3.20 7.64 7.55
CA SER A 169 -2.40 7.62 6.33
C SER A 169 -0.93 7.94 6.58
N ARG A 170 -0.64 8.66 7.67
CA ARG A 170 0.71 8.89 8.18
C ARG A 170 0.80 8.40 9.61
N THR A 171 1.57 7.35 9.84
CA THR A 171 1.78 6.81 11.20
C THR A 171 3.26 6.76 11.54
N GLN A 172 3.59 7.12 12.78
CA GLN A 172 4.92 6.92 13.34
C GLN A 172 4.90 5.71 14.26
N PHE A 173 5.98 4.93 14.25
CA PHE A 173 6.14 3.80 15.13
C PHE A 173 7.60 3.55 15.49
N GLU A 174 7.82 2.92 16.64
CA GLU A 174 9.15 2.64 17.17
C GLU A 174 9.41 1.13 17.23
N LEU A 175 10.65 0.73 16.96
CA LEU A 175 11.11 -0.66 17.04
C LEU A 175 12.51 -0.70 17.66
N ALA A 176 12.82 -1.80 18.34
CA ALA A 176 14.18 -2.16 18.71
C ALA A 176 14.51 -3.49 18.03
N LEU A 177 15.53 -3.49 17.17
CA LEU A 177 15.96 -4.67 16.40
C LEU A 177 17.46 -4.87 16.58
N ASP A 178 17.88 -6.14 16.63
CA ASP A 178 19.30 -6.49 16.57
C ASP A 178 19.89 -6.16 15.19
N PRO A 179 21.22 -6.02 15.05
CA PRO A 179 21.84 -5.83 13.75
C PRO A 179 21.52 -6.97 12.78
N GLY A 180 21.13 -6.64 11.55
CA GLY A 180 20.69 -7.62 10.56
C GLY A 180 19.92 -7.00 9.39
N LEU A 181 19.50 -7.85 8.47
CA LEU A 181 18.66 -7.47 7.33
C LEU A 181 17.22 -7.95 7.60
N TYR A 182 16.25 -7.07 7.42
CA TYR A 182 14.86 -7.30 7.76
C TYR A 182 13.93 -6.89 6.64
N VAL A 183 12.87 -7.66 6.46
CA VAL A 183 11.71 -7.27 5.64
C VAL A 183 10.64 -6.72 6.57
N PHE A 184 10.17 -5.51 6.27
CA PHE A 184 8.98 -4.95 6.91
C PHE A 184 7.81 -5.15 5.93
N SER A 185 6.90 -6.05 6.29
CA SER A 185 5.66 -6.32 5.56
C SER A 185 4.52 -5.55 6.22
N ILE A 186 3.93 -4.62 5.49
CA ILE A 186 2.86 -3.76 5.99
C ILE A 186 1.58 -4.10 5.24
N PHE A 187 0.60 -4.64 5.94
CA PHE A 187 -0.73 -4.85 5.38
C PHE A 187 -1.58 -3.61 5.61
N ALA A 188 -2.23 -3.11 4.56
CA ALA A 188 -3.21 -2.04 4.64
C ALA A 188 -4.49 -2.43 3.89
N ALA A 189 -5.64 -2.11 4.48
CA ALA A 189 -6.93 -2.29 3.84
C ALA A 189 -7.79 -1.04 4.00
N TRP A 190 -8.62 -0.77 3.00
CA TRP A 190 -9.56 0.35 2.98
C TRP A 190 -10.95 -0.14 2.60
N GLU A 191 -11.96 0.54 3.13
CA GLU A 191 -13.32 0.37 2.66
C GLU A 191 -13.39 0.81 1.18
N HIS A 192 -13.96 -0.05 0.33
CA HIS A 192 -14.20 0.17 -1.10
C HIS A 192 -12.98 0.22 -2.03
N LEU A 193 -11.76 0.49 -1.54
CA LEU A 193 -10.55 0.43 -2.37
C LEU A 193 -9.90 -0.95 -2.37
N GLY A 194 -10.06 -1.73 -1.29
CA GLY A 194 -9.46 -3.06 -1.16
C GLY A 194 -8.22 -3.06 -0.28
N ASP A 195 -7.28 -3.97 -0.55
CA ASP A 195 -6.14 -4.25 0.32
C ASP A 195 -4.83 -4.50 -0.45
N VAL A 196 -3.71 -4.33 0.26
CA VAL A 196 -2.36 -4.47 -0.27
C VAL A 196 -1.38 -4.79 0.84
N ASN A 197 -0.40 -5.65 0.51
CA ASN A 197 0.79 -5.86 1.30
C ASN A 197 1.97 -5.08 0.71
N TYR A 198 2.53 -4.15 1.49
CA TYR A 198 3.71 -3.38 1.13
C TYR A 198 4.96 -4.02 1.72
N GLY A 199 6.02 -4.13 0.94
CA GLY A 199 7.32 -4.62 1.41
C GLY A 199 8.38 -3.53 1.42
N PHE A 200 9.13 -3.45 2.51
CA PHE A 200 10.34 -2.63 2.63
C PHE A 200 11.51 -3.51 3.08
N LEU A 201 12.72 -3.16 2.64
CA LEU A 201 13.95 -3.83 3.05
C LEU A 201 14.76 -2.88 3.92
N VAL A 202 15.09 -3.31 5.13
CA VAL A 202 15.76 -2.48 6.15
C VAL A 202 17.01 -3.19 6.64
N GLU A 203 18.14 -2.47 6.65
CA GLU A 203 19.40 -2.96 7.21
C GLU A 203 19.71 -2.22 8.51
N VAL A 204 19.78 -2.98 9.60
CA VAL A 204 20.07 -2.48 10.95
C VAL A 204 21.54 -2.66 11.25
N ARG A 205 22.22 -1.57 11.66
CA ARG A 205 23.66 -1.54 11.97
C ARG A 205 23.96 -0.94 13.35
#